data_AF-A0A8D9BV51-F1
#
_entry.id   AF-A0A8D9BV51-F1
#
_cell.length_a   1.000
_cell.length_b   1.000
_cell.length_c   1.000
_cell.angle_alpha   90.00
_cell.angle_beta   90.00
_cell.angle_gamma   90.00
#
_symmetry.space_group_name_H-M   'P 1'
#
loop_
_entity.id
_entity.type
_entity.pdbx_description
1 polymer ?
#
loop_
_entity_poly.entity_id
_entity_poly.type
_entity_poly.pdbx_seq_one_letter_code
_entity_poly.pdbx_strand_id
1 'polypeptide(L)'
;MARMKETWSYLIQVIIVSIVLEFQEIISIPMPDEEMGDIGETPPDPVKEMLARFDKSPWTVFPTETTTSRLQRDMSRYMDQFWPMQDLEKEMNIHGLIPEHLPLCPTHTLDVRYHFKHKEPSFWRKIDLAEIYEPHQVAELPRLKYPTKPNTSYIHMLIDPDHTCTRFEPSIDSSYEDLYPTTTDDLDNPQAFVHFLKVNVPSENITHGGETIVEHLPPHPPNTTGLHRYTWLVYEQPHQNMTFTEKRIPNTTAYERDWFRLNHFTHKYNLSMDPPLAGIFFYSKFDESVPYIYAHLHDVFI
;
A
#
# COMPACT_ATOMS: atom_id res chain seq x y z
N MET A 1 -21.41 23.86 32.95
CA MET A 1 -20.42 24.89 32.58
C MET A 1 -19.06 24.33 32.10
N ALA A 2 -18.98 23.06 31.66
CA ALA A 2 -17.75 22.48 31.09
C ALA A 2 -17.78 22.30 29.56
N ARG A 3 -18.95 22.37 28.92
CA ARG A 3 -19.12 22.24 27.45
C ARG A 3 -18.98 23.55 26.66
N MET A 4 -18.53 24.63 27.29
CA MET A 4 -18.46 25.96 26.67
C MET A 4 -17.03 26.50 26.58
N LYS A 5 -16.01 25.69 26.93
CA LYS A 5 -14.59 26.05 26.87
C LYS A 5 -13.83 25.40 25.71
N GLU A 6 -14.37 24.36 25.06
CA GLU A 6 -13.67 23.66 23.97
C GLU A 6 -13.96 24.22 22.57
N THR A 7 -15.09 24.90 22.37
CA THR A 7 -15.44 25.53 21.08
C THR A 7 -14.62 26.79 20.76
N TRP A 8 -13.98 27.41 21.76
CA TRP A 8 -13.10 28.57 21.53
C TRP A 8 -11.70 28.17 21.04
N SER A 9 -11.20 26.97 21.35
CA SER A 9 -9.87 26.53 20.90
C SER A 9 -9.82 26.26 19.40
N TYR A 10 -10.89 25.69 18.83
CA TYR A 10 -10.99 25.41 17.40
C TYR A 10 -11.19 26.68 16.57
N LEU A 11 -12.01 27.63 17.05
CA LEU A 11 -12.17 28.92 16.38
C LEU A 11 -10.86 29.73 16.39
N ILE A 12 -10.10 29.68 17.49
CA ILE A 12 -8.78 30.35 17.57
C ILE A 12 -7.76 29.69 16.63
N GLN A 13 -7.74 28.36 16.50
CA GLN A 13 -6.86 27.68 15.55
C GLN A 13 -7.20 27.97 14.09
N VAL A 14 -8.49 28.04 13.74
CA VAL A 14 -8.94 28.39 12.38
C VAL A 14 -8.63 29.86 12.05
N ILE A 15 -8.84 30.78 13.01
CA ILE A 15 -8.50 32.20 12.83
C ILE A 15 -6.98 32.40 12.69
N ILE A 16 -6.14 31.67 13.44
CA ILE A 16 -4.68 31.75 13.31
C ILE A 16 -4.22 31.25 11.93
N VAL A 17 -4.80 30.16 11.40
CA VAL A 17 -4.48 29.66 10.06
C VAL A 17 -4.94 30.63 8.97
N SER A 18 -6.12 31.25 9.10
CA SER A 18 -6.60 32.26 8.15
C SER A 18 -5.77 33.56 8.17
N ILE A 19 -5.31 34.01 9.34
CA ILE A 19 -4.42 35.19 9.45
C ILE A 19 -3.02 34.88 8.89
N VAL A 20 -2.50 33.66 9.08
CA VAL A 20 -1.21 33.25 8.49
C VAL A 20 -1.27 33.18 6.97
N LEU A 21 -2.42 32.78 6.40
CA LEU A 21 -2.63 32.75 4.95
C LEU A 21 -2.84 34.15 4.35
N GLU A 22 -3.54 35.06 5.04
CA GLU A 22 -3.71 36.45 4.58
C GLU A 22 -2.43 37.30 4.72
N PHE A 23 -1.52 36.97 5.64
CA PHE A 23 -0.23 37.68 5.77
C PHE A 23 0.85 37.19 4.78
N GLN A 24 0.67 36.04 4.12
CA GLN A 24 1.59 35.59 3.06
C GLN A 24 1.33 36.28 1.71
N GLU A 25 0.18 36.94 1.50
CA GLU A 25 -0.08 37.72 0.29
C GLU A 25 0.38 39.19 0.37
N ILE A 26 0.83 39.69 1.53
CA ILE A 26 1.14 41.13 1.73
C ILE A 26 2.65 41.45 1.76
N ILE A 27 3.56 40.47 1.73
CA ILE A 27 5.02 40.75 1.69
C ILE A 27 5.59 40.37 0.31
N SER A 28 5.17 41.12 -0.71
CA SER A 28 5.95 41.28 -1.94
C SER A 28 6.62 42.66 -1.89
N ILE A 29 7.78 42.74 -1.24
CA ILE A 29 8.68 43.90 -1.34
C ILE A 29 9.61 43.63 -2.53
N PRO A 30 9.64 44.49 -3.57
CA PRO A 30 10.64 44.35 -4.62
C PRO A 30 11.97 44.91 -4.08
N MET A 31 12.99 44.05 -4.02
CA MET A 31 14.38 44.44 -3.80
C MET A 31 15.03 44.76 -5.15
N PRO A 32 15.99 45.70 -5.22
CA PRO A 32 16.45 46.29 -6.46
C PRO A 32 17.45 45.39 -7.19
N ASP A 33 17.49 45.54 -8.52
CA ASP A 33 18.38 44.84 -9.43
C ASP A 33 19.86 45.16 -9.11
N GLU A 34 20.57 44.19 -8.53
CA GLU A 34 22.04 44.14 -8.57
C GLU A 34 22.47 43.19 -9.69
N GLU A 35 23.07 43.76 -10.74
CA GLU A 35 23.81 43.03 -11.76
C GLU A 35 24.96 42.25 -11.09
N MET A 36 24.87 40.91 -11.10
CA MET A 36 26.04 40.05 -10.94
C MET A 36 25.93 38.80 -11.80
N GLY A 37 26.74 38.81 -12.86
CA GLY A 37 27.62 37.71 -13.23
C GLY A 37 26.96 36.40 -13.65
N ASP A 38 27.12 36.08 -14.93
CA ASP A 38 27.00 34.76 -15.51
C ASP A 38 27.74 33.70 -14.66
N ILE A 39 27.00 32.97 -13.83
CA ILE A 39 27.46 31.75 -13.16
C ILE A 39 26.56 30.63 -13.67
N GLY A 40 27.20 29.72 -14.41
CA GLY A 40 26.55 28.64 -15.14
C GLY A 40 25.50 27.88 -14.34
N GLU A 41 24.46 27.47 -15.06
CA GLU A 41 23.34 26.66 -14.59
C GLU A 41 23.81 25.62 -13.56
N THR A 42 23.34 25.75 -12.32
CA THR A 42 23.40 24.64 -11.37
C THR A 42 22.72 23.44 -12.02
N PRO A 43 23.36 22.26 -12.10
CA PRO A 43 22.74 21.11 -12.73
C PRO A 43 21.40 20.84 -12.06
N PRO A 44 20.33 20.60 -12.84
CA PRO A 44 19.01 20.35 -12.30
C PRO A 44 19.09 19.20 -11.29
N ASP A 45 18.45 19.40 -10.13
CA ASP A 45 18.34 18.35 -9.13
C ASP A 45 17.73 17.11 -9.81
N PRO A 46 18.48 15.98 -9.90
CA PRO A 46 18.04 14.82 -10.65
C PRO A 46 16.73 14.25 -10.12
N VAL A 47 16.42 14.47 -8.82
CA VAL A 47 15.13 14.10 -8.22
C VAL A 47 14.03 15.02 -8.73
N LYS A 48 14.29 16.33 -8.80
CA LYS A 48 13.31 17.33 -9.27
C LYS A 48 13.02 17.21 -10.77
N GLU A 49 14.02 16.84 -11.55
CA GLU A 49 13.87 16.52 -12.97
C GLU A 49 13.13 15.18 -13.16
N MET A 50 13.43 14.16 -12.35
CA MET A 50 12.71 12.89 -12.35
C MET A 50 11.23 13.08 -11.96
N LEU A 51 10.93 13.88 -10.93
CA LEU A 51 9.58 14.26 -10.53
C LEU A 51 8.83 14.97 -11.67
N ALA A 52 9.50 15.89 -12.38
CA ALA A 52 8.93 16.62 -13.51
C ALA A 52 8.71 15.74 -14.76
N ARG A 53 9.47 14.65 -14.91
CA ARG A 53 9.25 13.61 -15.94
C ARG A 53 8.14 12.67 -15.53
N PHE A 54 8.04 12.33 -14.25
CA PHE A 54 6.98 11.50 -13.67
C PHE A 54 5.61 12.09 -13.97
N ASP A 55 5.43 13.40 -13.75
CA ASP A 55 4.17 14.11 -14.01
C ASP A 55 3.77 14.11 -15.50
N LYS A 56 4.73 13.93 -16.41
CA LYS A 56 4.56 14.01 -17.88
C LYS A 56 4.53 12.65 -18.57
N SER A 57 4.68 11.56 -17.82
CA SER A 57 4.74 10.22 -18.37
C SER A 57 3.38 9.82 -18.96
N PRO A 58 3.29 9.20 -20.16
CA PRO A 58 2.02 8.69 -20.67
C PRO A 58 1.38 7.63 -19.75
N TRP A 59 2.13 7.15 -18.75
CA TRP A 59 1.67 6.26 -17.68
C TRP A 59 0.94 6.97 -16.53
N THR A 60 0.89 8.31 -16.48
CA THR A 60 0.18 9.07 -15.42
C THR A 60 -1.23 9.52 -15.80
N VAL A 61 -1.73 9.16 -16.99
CA VAL A 61 -3.13 9.47 -17.36
C VAL A 61 -4.05 8.39 -16.81
N PHE A 62 -4.26 8.41 -15.50
CA PHE A 62 -5.38 7.68 -14.90
C PHE A 62 -6.66 8.50 -15.08
N PRO A 63 -7.78 7.89 -15.52
CA PRO A 63 -9.07 8.52 -15.44
C PRO A 63 -9.33 8.91 -13.97
N THR A 64 -9.21 10.20 -13.70
CA THR A 64 -9.74 10.79 -12.48
C THR A 64 -11.26 10.62 -12.53
N GLU A 65 -11.82 10.25 -11.38
CA GLU A 65 -13.24 9.92 -11.15
C GLU A 65 -13.59 8.44 -11.31
N THR A 66 -13.65 7.70 -10.19
CA THR A 66 -14.93 7.11 -9.72
C THR A 66 -14.87 6.38 -8.37
N THR A 67 -13.71 5.87 -7.91
CA THR A 67 -13.66 5.04 -6.68
C THR A 67 -13.22 5.78 -5.42
N THR A 68 -12.18 6.62 -5.48
CA THR A 68 -11.59 7.23 -4.27
C THR A 68 -12.44 8.32 -3.62
N SER A 69 -13.16 9.14 -4.40
CA SER A 69 -14.03 10.18 -3.83
C SER A 69 -15.29 9.63 -3.16
N ARG A 70 -15.74 8.44 -3.57
CA ARG A 70 -16.87 7.73 -2.97
C ARG A 70 -16.44 6.99 -1.71
N LEU A 71 -15.36 6.19 -1.78
CA LEU A 71 -14.77 5.54 -0.60
C LEU A 71 -14.43 6.56 0.48
N GLN A 72 -13.76 7.65 0.14
CA GLN A 72 -13.39 8.69 1.11
C GLN A 72 -14.60 9.37 1.77
N ARG A 73 -15.69 9.55 1.01
CA ARG A 73 -16.94 10.17 1.51
C ARG A 73 -17.77 9.20 2.35
N ASP A 74 -17.91 7.96 1.91
CA ASP A 74 -18.62 6.90 2.62
C ASP A 74 -17.86 6.53 3.92
N MET A 75 -16.53 6.49 3.87
CA MET A 75 -15.64 6.27 5.01
C MET A 75 -15.70 7.42 6.01
N SER A 76 -15.69 8.69 5.56
CA SER A 76 -15.85 9.84 6.46
C SER A 76 -17.21 9.81 7.20
N ARG A 77 -18.28 9.44 6.51
CA ARG A 77 -19.62 9.35 7.10
C ARG A 77 -19.75 8.17 8.07
N TYR A 78 -19.06 7.06 7.78
CA TYR A 78 -19.05 5.87 8.62
C TYR A 78 -18.22 6.08 9.89
N MET A 79 -17.03 6.66 9.78
CA MET A 79 -16.13 6.95 10.91
C MET A 79 -16.77 7.89 11.93
N ASP A 80 -17.53 8.90 11.48
CA ASP A 80 -18.29 9.81 12.37
C ASP A 80 -19.37 9.08 13.19
N GLN A 81 -19.91 7.97 12.69
CA GLN A 81 -21.03 7.26 13.32
C GLN A 81 -20.58 6.10 14.21
N PHE A 82 -19.41 5.49 13.96
CA PHE A 82 -19.05 4.20 14.55
C PHE A 82 -17.65 4.11 15.19
N TRP A 83 -16.90 5.22 15.26
CA TRP A 83 -15.57 5.22 15.88
C TRP A 83 -15.60 5.10 17.43
N PRO A 84 -14.71 4.28 18.06
CA PRO A 84 -13.75 3.36 17.46
C PRO A 84 -14.34 1.95 17.27
N MET A 85 -14.35 1.46 16.04
CA MET A 85 -14.63 0.06 15.72
C MET A 85 -13.30 -0.67 15.50
N GLN A 86 -13.06 -1.75 16.27
CA GLN A 86 -11.85 -2.58 16.20
C GLN A 86 -12.17 -4.01 15.74
N ASP A 87 -13.32 -4.17 15.09
CA ASP A 87 -13.84 -5.46 14.65
C ASP A 87 -13.36 -5.74 13.21
N LEU A 88 -12.40 -6.66 13.09
CA LEU A 88 -11.73 -6.98 11.82
C LEU A 88 -12.71 -7.31 10.70
N GLU A 89 -13.69 -8.16 11.00
CA GLU A 89 -14.66 -8.62 10.00
C GLU A 89 -15.52 -7.46 9.51
N LYS A 90 -16.02 -6.63 10.42
CA LYS A 90 -16.82 -5.47 10.04
C LYS A 90 -16.03 -4.52 9.18
N GLU A 91 -14.83 -4.11 9.61
CA GLU A 91 -13.98 -3.19 8.86
C GLU A 91 -13.66 -3.75 7.46
N MET A 92 -13.26 -5.02 7.35
CA MET A 92 -12.98 -5.61 6.04
C MET A 92 -14.21 -5.67 5.12
N ASN A 93 -15.42 -5.86 5.66
CA ASN A 93 -16.66 -5.80 4.89
C ASN A 93 -17.00 -4.36 4.43
N ILE A 94 -16.90 -3.38 5.33
CA ILE A 94 -17.24 -1.98 5.03
C ILE A 94 -16.30 -1.39 4.00
N HIS A 95 -15.03 -1.73 4.11
CA HIS A 95 -13.98 -1.27 3.21
C HIS A 95 -13.86 -2.12 1.94
N GLY A 96 -14.81 -3.05 1.70
CA GLY A 96 -14.92 -3.82 0.46
C GLY A 96 -13.75 -4.77 0.20
N LEU A 97 -13.06 -5.23 1.25
CA LEU A 97 -12.08 -6.31 1.10
C LEU A 97 -12.76 -7.67 1.06
N ILE A 98 -13.86 -7.82 1.81
CA ILE A 98 -14.73 -9.00 1.80
C ILE A 98 -16.08 -8.61 1.20
N PRO A 99 -16.67 -9.40 0.29
CA PRO A 99 -16.15 -10.63 -0.30
C PRO A 99 -15.27 -10.41 -1.54
N GLU A 100 -15.02 -9.15 -1.93
CA GLU A 100 -14.40 -8.83 -3.22
C GLU A 100 -13.02 -9.49 -3.35
N HIS A 101 -12.05 -9.09 -2.53
CA HIS A 101 -10.66 -9.58 -2.63
C HIS A 101 -10.36 -10.77 -1.73
N LEU A 102 -11.16 -10.96 -0.67
CA LEU A 102 -11.03 -12.02 0.29
C LEU A 102 -12.33 -12.79 0.40
N PRO A 103 -12.34 -14.12 0.15
CA PRO A 103 -13.55 -14.91 0.26
C PRO A 103 -14.04 -15.03 1.71
N LEU A 104 -13.10 -15.00 2.67
CA LEU A 104 -13.38 -15.16 4.09
C LEU A 104 -12.53 -14.21 4.93
N CYS A 105 -13.08 -13.76 6.07
CA CYS A 105 -12.35 -12.96 7.06
C CYS A 105 -11.22 -13.77 7.70
N PRO A 106 -10.04 -13.17 7.93
CA PRO A 106 -9.01 -13.81 8.74
C PRO A 106 -9.50 -14.14 10.15
N THR A 107 -9.01 -15.26 10.70
CA THR A 107 -9.43 -15.74 12.03
C THR A 107 -8.91 -14.85 13.17
N HIS A 108 -7.73 -14.24 12.98
CA HIS A 108 -7.09 -13.37 13.96
C HIS A 108 -6.65 -12.05 13.34
N THR A 109 -6.64 -10.99 14.15
CA THR A 109 -5.99 -9.73 13.75
C THR A 109 -4.48 -9.88 13.83
N LEU A 110 -3.79 -9.58 12.74
CA LEU A 110 -2.33 -9.61 12.68
C LEU A 110 -1.74 -8.38 13.40
N ASP A 111 -0.80 -8.58 14.34
CA ASP A 111 -0.02 -7.49 14.93
C ASP A 111 1.20 -7.22 14.05
N VAL A 112 1.09 -6.16 13.24
CA VAL A 112 2.13 -5.70 12.32
C VAL A 112 2.81 -4.48 12.93
N ARG A 113 4.14 -4.52 13.06
CA ARG A 113 4.93 -3.42 13.62
C ARG A 113 5.99 -2.97 12.63
N TYR A 114 5.90 -1.71 12.22
CA TYR A 114 6.89 -1.06 11.38
C TYR A 114 7.86 -0.23 12.22
N HIS A 115 9.07 -0.05 11.70
CA HIS A 115 10.09 0.76 12.34
C HIS A 115 10.07 2.19 11.77
N PHE A 116 9.58 3.14 12.56
CA PHE A 116 9.41 4.53 12.10
C PHE A 116 10.73 5.28 12.27
N LYS A 117 11.49 5.42 11.17
CA LYS A 117 12.84 6.01 11.18
C LYS A 117 12.86 7.54 11.21
N HIS A 118 11.81 8.21 10.72
CA HIS A 118 11.80 9.66 10.54
C HIS A 118 11.34 10.46 11.79
N LYS A 119 11.02 9.79 12.89
CA LYS A 119 10.74 10.43 14.19
C LYS A 119 11.84 10.05 15.17
N GLU A 120 12.51 11.03 15.73
CA GLU A 120 13.47 10.83 16.82
C GLU A 120 12.74 10.81 18.17
N PRO A 121 12.92 9.77 19.02
CA PRO A 121 13.72 8.56 18.78
C PRO A 121 13.00 7.57 17.86
N SER A 122 13.72 6.88 16.97
CA SER A 122 13.13 5.84 16.11
C SER A 122 12.53 4.72 16.96
N PHE A 123 11.30 4.31 16.67
CA PHE A 123 10.60 3.29 17.45
C PHE A 123 9.79 2.32 16.59
N TRP A 124 9.55 1.13 17.14
CA TRP A 124 8.62 0.16 16.55
C TRP A 124 7.19 0.57 16.89
N ARG A 125 6.40 0.89 15.87
CA ARG A 125 4.99 1.23 16.01
C ARG A 125 4.12 0.12 15.45
N LYS A 126 3.14 -0.32 16.24
CA LYS A 126 2.06 -1.18 15.77
C LYS A 126 1.14 -0.37 14.86
N ILE A 127 0.80 -0.90 13.69
CA ILE A 127 -0.22 -0.30 12.83
C ILE A 127 -1.63 -0.65 13.33
N ASP A 128 -2.51 0.30 13.15
CA ASP A 128 -3.91 0.24 13.50
C ASP A 128 -4.73 -0.15 12.25
N LEU A 129 -5.81 -0.89 12.47
CA LEU A 129 -6.68 -1.37 11.41
C LEU A 129 -7.35 -0.18 10.71
N ALA A 130 -7.37 -0.19 9.37
CA ALA A 130 -7.99 0.85 8.53
C ALA A 130 -7.40 2.27 8.71
N GLU A 131 -6.25 2.41 9.36
CA GLU A 131 -5.58 3.70 9.55
C GLU A 131 -4.72 4.07 8.32
N ILE A 132 -4.46 5.36 8.14
CA ILE A 132 -3.65 5.89 7.03
C ILE A 132 -2.19 6.04 7.47
N TYR A 133 -1.27 5.48 6.70
CA TYR A 133 0.17 5.61 6.88
C TYR A 133 0.83 6.18 5.62
N GLU A 134 1.91 6.93 5.82
CA GLU A 134 2.70 7.44 4.69
C GLU A 134 3.64 6.34 4.18
N PRO A 135 3.88 6.23 2.86
CA PRO A 135 4.75 5.23 2.25
C PRO A 135 6.09 5.07 2.96
N HIS A 136 6.77 6.16 3.32
CA HIS A 136 8.04 6.11 4.03
C HIS A 136 7.95 5.48 5.44
N GLN A 137 6.78 5.53 6.10
CA GLN A 137 6.57 4.92 7.43
C GLN A 137 6.45 3.39 7.36
N VAL A 138 5.97 2.88 6.22
CA VAL A 138 5.70 1.46 5.95
C VAL A 138 6.63 0.86 4.90
N ALA A 139 7.78 1.50 4.67
CA ALA A 139 8.70 1.13 3.61
C ALA A 139 9.53 -0.13 3.91
N GLU A 140 9.80 -0.41 5.18
CA GLU A 140 10.62 -1.56 5.59
C GLU A 140 9.78 -2.76 5.96
N LEU A 141 10.34 -3.97 5.85
CA LEU A 141 9.67 -5.18 6.31
C LEU A 141 9.28 -5.08 7.80
N PRO A 142 8.00 -5.30 8.15
CA PRO A 142 7.55 -5.19 9.52
C PRO A 142 7.93 -6.44 10.34
N ARG A 143 7.76 -6.32 11.66
CA ARG A 143 7.69 -7.47 12.56
C ARG A 143 6.24 -7.91 12.70
N LEU A 144 5.99 -9.18 12.48
CA LEU A 144 4.67 -9.78 12.57
C LEU A 144 4.53 -10.57 13.87
N LYS A 145 3.34 -10.56 14.46
CA LYS A 145 2.95 -11.45 15.55
C LYS A 145 1.54 -11.97 15.35
N TYR A 146 1.39 -13.28 15.48
CA TYR A 146 0.13 -14.01 15.36
C TYR A 146 0.28 -15.40 16.02
N PRO A 147 -0.82 -16.09 16.35
CA PRO A 147 -0.72 -17.42 16.96
C PRO A 147 -0.04 -18.41 16.02
N THR A 148 1.06 -19.02 16.47
CA THR A 148 1.82 -20.03 15.71
C THR A 148 1.73 -21.40 16.38
N LYS A 149 1.85 -22.46 15.58
CA LYS A 149 1.87 -23.85 15.99
C LYS A 149 3.28 -24.42 15.76
N PRO A 150 3.76 -25.31 16.64
CA PRO A 150 5.04 -25.99 16.41
C PRO A 150 4.94 -26.89 15.18
N ASN A 151 6.03 -26.98 14.41
CA ASN A 151 6.13 -27.80 13.20
C ASN A 151 5.12 -27.44 12.10
N THR A 152 4.75 -26.17 12.00
CA THR A 152 3.88 -25.65 10.94
C THR A 152 4.62 -24.59 10.14
N SER A 153 4.35 -24.52 8.85
CA SER A 153 4.87 -23.49 7.96
C SER A 153 3.78 -22.50 7.59
N TYR A 154 4.16 -21.26 7.36
CA TYR A 154 3.25 -20.16 7.08
C TYR A 154 3.62 -19.44 5.78
N ILE A 155 2.58 -18.94 5.11
CA ILE A 155 2.70 -18.05 3.96
C ILE A 155 2.33 -16.65 4.42
N HIS A 156 3.18 -15.69 4.09
CA HIS A 156 2.99 -14.28 4.38
C HIS A 156 2.90 -13.51 3.07
N MET A 157 1.91 -12.65 2.95
CA MET A 157 1.73 -11.83 1.76
C MET A 157 1.24 -10.44 2.10
N LEU A 158 1.66 -9.48 1.28
CA LEU A 158 1.17 -8.11 1.25
C LEU A 158 0.60 -7.84 -0.14
N ILE A 159 -0.68 -7.50 -0.21
CA ILE A 159 -1.39 -7.24 -1.46
C ILE A 159 -2.00 -5.84 -1.48
N ASP A 160 -2.05 -5.23 -2.65
CA ASP A 160 -2.73 -3.96 -2.95
C ASP A 160 -3.82 -4.21 -4.01
N PRO A 161 -5.09 -4.35 -3.60
CA PRO A 161 -6.22 -4.46 -4.53
C PRO A 161 -6.52 -3.21 -5.35
N ASP A 162 -6.06 -2.03 -4.93
CA ASP A 162 -6.40 -0.75 -5.54
C ASP A 162 -5.39 -0.31 -6.60
N HIS A 163 -4.34 -1.10 -6.80
CA HIS A 163 -3.38 -0.87 -7.87
C HIS A 163 -4.03 -1.15 -9.23
N THR A 164 -4.63 -0.12 -9.83
CA THR A 164 -5.24 -0.20 -11.15
C THR A 164 -4.15 -0.23 -12.21
N CYS A 165 -3.89 -1.40 -12.78
CA CYS A 165 -3.02 -1.53 -13.93
C CYS A 165 -3.81 -1.16 -15.19
N THR A 166 -3.45 -0.06 -15.85
CA THR A 166 -3.91 0.30 -17.20
C THR A 166 -3.09 -0.40 -18.29
N ARG A 167 -2.13 -1.25 -17.91
CA ARG A 167 -1.32 -2.00 -18.87
C ARG A 167 -2.22 -3.01 -19.59
N PHE A 168 -2.10 -3.07 -20.91
CA PHE A 168 -2.75 -4.11 -21.71
C PHE A 168 -2.43 -5.48 -21.10
N GLU A 169 -3.48 -6.28 -20.88
CA GLU A 169 -3.32 -7.69 -20.56
C GLU A 169 -2.33 -8.30 -21.58
N PRO A 170 -1.25 -8.95 -21.14
CA PRO A 170 -0.25 -9.48 -22.07
C PRO A 170 -0.95 -10.40 -23.07
N SER A 171 -0.64 -10.25 -24.37
CA SER A 171 -1.05 -11.25 -25.36
C SER A 171 -0.39 -12.57 -24.99
N ILE A 172 -1.15 -13.48 -24.37
CA ILE A 172 -0.63 -14.71 -23.80
C ILE A 172 -0.09 -15.60 -24.93
N ASP A 173 1.22 -15.82 -24.91
CA ASP A 173 1.82 -17.04 -25.47
C ASP A 173 1.56 -18.16 -24.46
N SER A 174 1.08 -19.31 -24.93
CA SER A 174 0.42 -20.39 -24.18
C SER A 174 1.28 -21.10 -23.11
N SER A 175 2.45 -20.55 -22.77
CA SER A 175 3.34 -21.01 -21.70
C SER A 175 3.13 -20.29 -20.35
N TYR A 176 2.27 -19.27 -20.31
CA TYR A 176 2.00 -18.44 -19.12
C TYR A 176 0.59 -18.61 -18.50
N GLU A 177 -0.21 -19.56 -18.99
CA GLU A 177 -1.57 -19.82 -18.47
C GLU A 177 -1.61 -20.20 -16.97
N ASP A 178 -0.50 -20.69 -16.41
CA ASP A 178 -0.42 -21.18 -15.03
C ASP A 178 -0.48 -20.09 -13.95
N LEU A 179 -0.26 -18.81 -14.30
CA LEU A 179 -0.43 -17.66 -13.39
C LEU A 179 -1.55 -16.71 -13.83
N TYR A 180 -1.91 -16.72 -15.11
CA TYR A 180 -2.84 -15.77 -15.72
C TYR A 180 -3.81 -16.51 -16.65
N PRO A 181 -4.85 -17.19 -16.14
CA PRO A 181 -5.91 -17.70 -17.00
C PRO A 181 -6.64 -16.51 -17.67
N THR A 182 -6.92 -16.70 -18.96
CA THR A 182 -7.56 -15.75 -19.90
C THR A 182 -8.98 -16.17 -20.24
N THR A 183 -9.61 -16.96 -19.38
CA THR A 183 -10.98 -17.42 -19.65
C THR A 183 -11.96 -16.32 -19.29
N THR A 184 -13.08 -16.23 -20.00
CA THR A 184 -14.13 -15.24 -19.72
C THR A 184 -14.77 -15.35 -18.34
N ASP A 185 -14.44 -16.40 -17.58
CA ASP A 185 -14.79 -16.59 -16.17
C ASP A 185 -13.85 -15.79 -15.22
N ASP A 186 -12.76 -15.21 -15.73
CA ASP A 186 -11.77 -14.41 -14.97
C ASP A 186 -12.19 -12.95 -14.75
N LEU A 187 -13.33 -12.52 -15.30
CA LEU A 187 -13.85 -11.16 -15.09
C LEU A 187 -14.36 -10.94 -13.65
N ASP A 188 -14.71 -12.02 -12.95
CA ASP A 188 -15.25 -12.01 -11.59
C ASP A 188 -14.17 -12.17 -10.50
N ASN A 189 -12.89 -12.34 -10.87
CA ASN A 189 -11.81 -12.54 -9.92
C ASN A 189 -10.95 -11.27 -9.81
N PRO A 190 -11.02 -10.53 -8.69
CA PRO A 190 -10.34 -9.25 -8.62
C PRO A 190 -8.83 -9.43 -8.54
N GLN A 191 -8.17 -8.61 -9.34
CA GLN A 191 -6.73 -8.55 -9.44
C GLN A 191 -6.18 -7.73 -8.28
N ALA A 192 -4.98 -8.07 -7.83
CA ALA A 192 -4.22 -7.29 -6.87
C ALA A 192 -2.77 -7.19 -7.31
N PHE A 193 -2.08 -6.18 -6.80
CA PHE A 193 -0.64 -6.08 -6.89
C PHE A 193 0.00 -6.78 -5.70
N VAL A 194 0.95 -7.68 -5.95
CA VAL A 194 1.69 -8.36 -4.86
C VAL A 194 2.96 -7.60 -4.49
N HIS A 195 2.95 -6.98 -3.31
CA HIS A 195 4.12 -6.27 -2.77
C HIS A 195 5.13 -7.23 -2.15
N PHE A 196 4.66 -8.33 -1.56
CA PHE A 196 5.52 -9.29 -0.88
C PHE A 196 4.83 -10.65 -0.83
N LEU A 197 5.59 -11.72 -1.06
CA LEU A 197 5.14 -13.10 -0.88
C LEU A 197 6.30 -13.96 -0.39
N LYS A 198 6.13 -14.50 0.81
CA LYS A 198 7.10 -15.42 1.42
C LYS A 198 6.40 -16.67 1.90
N VAL A 199 6.97 -17.81 1.58
CA VAL A 199 6.41 -19.14 1.84
C VAL A 199 7.36 -19.96 2.70
N ASN A 200 6.90 -21.11 3.20
CA ASN A 200 7.66 -22.03 4.04
C ASN A 200 8.27 -21.39 5.30
N VAL A 201 7.63 -20.34 5.84
CA VAL A 201 8.16 -19.64 7.02
C VAL A 201 7.83 -20.47 8.28
N PRO A 202 8.81 -20.91 9.08
CA PRO A 202 8.56 -21.83 10.20
C PRO A 202 7.93 -21.16 11.43
N SER A 203 7.87 -19.83 11.50
CA SER A 203 7.18 -19.09 12.56
C SER A 203 6.79 -17.68 12.07
N GLU A 204 6.55 -16.74 13.00
CA GLU A 204 6.23 -15.34 12.72
C GLU A 204 7.39 -14.51 12.12
N ASN A 205 8.61 -15.04 12.11
CA ASN A 205 9.77 -14.27 11.68
C ASN A 205 9.97 -14.30 10.16
N ILE A 206 9.44 -13.27 9.48
CA ILE A 206 9.60 -13.11 8.03
C ILE A 206 11.01 -12.68 7.58
N THR A 207 11.87 -12.25 8.50
CA THR A 207 13.26 -11.85 8.17
C THR A 207 14.23 -13.04 8.14
N HIS A 208 13.93 -14.12 8.86
CA HIS A 208 14.82 -15.28 8.97
C HIS A 208 14.09 -16.58 8.59
N GLY A 209 14.58 -17.25 7.54
CA GLY A 209 14.02 -18.51 7.06
C GLY A 209 12.83 -18.35 6.11
N GLY A 210 12.32 -19.47 5.61
CA GLY A 210 11.36 -19.51 4.51
C GLY A 210 11.98 -19.18 3.16
N GLU A 211 11.15 -19.22 2.12
CA GLU A 211 11.50 -18.95 0.75
C GLU A 211 10.76 -17.70 0.26
N THR A 212 11.50 -16.71 -0.26
CA THR A 212 10.92 -15.50 -0.84
C THR A 212 10.57 -15.76 -2.29
N ILE A 213 9.28 -15.73 -2.61
CA ILE A 213 8.78 -15.85 -3.98
C ILE A 213 8.71 -14.47 -4.62
N VAL A 214 8.18 -13.49 -3.89
CA VAL A 214 8.11 -12.10 -4.33
C VAL A 214 8.82 -11.25 -3.28
N GLU A 215 9.94 -10.65 -3.68
CA GLU A 215 10.70 -9.77 -2.80
C GLU A 215 9.88 -8.53 -2.41
N HIS A 216 10.16 -7.99 -1.22
CA HIS A 216 9.40 -6.87 -0.69
C HIS A 216 9.60 -5.62 -1.53
N LEU A 217 8.51 -5.10 -2.07
CA LEU A 217 8.44 -3.77 -2.65
C LEU A 217 7.59 -2.88 -1.73
N PRO A 218 8.11 -1.74 -1.23
CA PRO A 218 7.36 -0.82 -0.35
C PRO A 218 6.01 -0.39 -0.97
N PRO A 219 5.01 0.01 -0.17
CA PRO A 219 3.84 0.71 -0.68
C PRO A 219 4.25 1.92 -1.53
N HIS A 220 3.77 2.00 -2.77
CA HIS A 220 4.13 3.06 -3.71
C HIS A 220 2.91 3.50 -4.54
N PRO A 221 1.83 3.98 -3.88
CA PRO A 221 0.64 4.43 -4.57
C PRO A 221 1.01 5.57 -5.54
N PRO A 222 0.64 5.49 -6.84
CA PRO A 222 0.97 6.53 -7.80
C PRO A 222 0.42 7.90 -7.40
N ASN A 223 1.04 8.96 -7.89
CA ASN A 223 0.46 10.29 -7.71
C ASN A 223 -0.93 10.32 -8.36
N THR A 224 -1.89 10.99 -7.73
CA THR A 224 -3.30 11.15 -8.18
C THR A 224 -4.24 9.95 -8.07
N THR A 225 -3.78 8.73 -7.77
CA THR A 225 -4.68 7.56 -7.61
C THR A 225 -5.42 7.55 -6.27
N GLY A 226 -4.93 8.32 -5.29
CA GLY A 226 -5.58 8.51 -4.01
C GLY A 226 -5.11 7.51 -2.95
N LEU A 227 -6.04 6.98 -2.16
CA LEU A 227 -5.76 6.02 -1.09
C LEU A 227 -5.83 4.59 -1.64
N HIS A 228 -4.80 3.81 -1.36
CA HIS A 228 -4.72 2.38 -1.67
C HIS A 228 -4.80 1.57 -0.39
N ARG A 229 -5.53 0.45 -0.44
CA ARG A 229 -5.65 -0.54 0.63
C ARG A 229 -4.46 -1.48 0.56
N TYR A 230 -3.69 -1.59 1.63
CA TYR A 230 -2.60 -2.57 1.76
C TYR A 230 -3.02 -3.63 2.75
N THR A 231 -3.14 -4.87 2.29
CA THR A 231 -3.64 -5.98 3.10
C THR A 231 -2.54 -6.99 3.36
N TRP A 232 -2.18 -7.17 4.63
CA TRP A 232 -1.34 -8.25 5.10
C TRP A 232 -2.19 -9.48 5.40
N LEU A 233 -1.77 -10.63 4.87
CA LEU A 233 -2.42 -11.92 5.10
C LEU A 233 -1.40 -12.97 5.48
N VAL A 234 -1.81 -13.86 6.38
CA VAL A 234 -1.05 -15.03 6.81
C VAL A 234 -1.91 -16.27 6.62
N TYR A 235 -1.40 -17.23 5.85
CA TYR A 235 -2.01 -18.55 5.70
C TYR A 235 -1.19 -19.61 6.41
N GLU A 236 -1.88 -20.55 7.05
CA GLU A 236 -1.28 -21.79 7.55
C GLU A 236 -1.11 -22.76 6.38
N GLN A 237 0.09 -23.31 6.20
CA GLN A 237 0.32 -24.32 5.17
C GLN A 237 -0.18 -25.70 5.61
N PRO A 238 -0.79 -26.49 4.71
CA PRO A 238 -1.22 -27.84 5.02
C PRO A 238 -0.03 -28.76 5.36
N HIS A 239 1.13 -28.52 4.75
CA HIS A 239 2.34 -29.31 4.94
C HIS A 239 3.58 -28.41 5.08
N GLN A 240 4.59 -28.91 5.79
CA GLN A 240 5.92 -28.28 5.85
C GLN A 240 6.69 -28.51 4.54
N ASN A 241 7.55 -27.57 4.17
CA ASN A 241 8.44 -27.65 3.01
C ASN A 241 7.70 -27.96 1.69
N MET A 242 6.59 -27.27 1.46
CA MET A 242 5.88 -27.36 0.18
C MET A 242 6.72 -26.74 -0.94
N THR A 243 6.62 -27.30 -2.14
CA THR A 243 7.28 -26.73 -3.32
C THR A 243 6.33 -25.75 -4.01
N PHE A 244 6.80 -24.53 -4.20
CA PHE A 244 6.08 -23.45 -4.89
C PHE A 244 6.66 -23.26 -6.29
N THR A 245 5.83 -23.34 -7.33
CA THR A 245 6.26 -23.29 -8.74
C THR A 245 6.22 -21.89 -9.35
N GLU A 246 5.84 -20.87 -8.58
CA GLU A 246 5.71 -19.48 -9.01
C GLU A 246 7.04 -18.89 -9.45
N LYS A 247 7.00 -17.91 -10.34
CA LYS A 247 8.20 -17.17 -10.68
C LYS A 247 8.73 -16.42 -9.47
N ARG A 248 10.06 -16.41 -9.29
CA ARG A 248 10.70 -15.59 -8.26
C ARG A 248 10.84 -14.17 -8.81
N ILE A 249 10.21 -13.21 -8.15
CA ILE A 249 10.12 -11.81 -8.59
C ILE A 249 11.02 -10.95 -7.70
N PRO A 250 12.05 -10.30 -8.26
CA PRO A 250 12.93 -9.41 -7.51
C PRO A 250 12.26 -8.08 -7.15
N ASN A 251 12.87 -7.30 -6.26
CA ASN A 251 12.37 -5.97 -5.87
C ASN A 251 12.64 -4.86 -6.90
N THR A 252 13.19 -5.20 -8.06
CA THR A 252 13.54 -4.27 -9.15
C THR A 252 12.53 -4.29 -10.31
N THR A 253 11.46 -5.07 -10.20
CA THR A 253 10.42 -5.20 -11.23
C THR A 253 9.02 -5.01 -10.63
N ALA A 254 8.12 -4.38 -11.40
CA ALA A 254 6.71 -4.18 -11.05
C ALA A 254 5.74 -4.91 -11.98
N TYR A 255 6.08 -5.12 -13.25
CA TYR A 255 5.18 -5.68 -14.26
C TYR A 255 4.68 -7.09 -13.89
N GLU A 256 5.52 -7.92 -13.30
CA GLU A 256 5.17 -9.31 -12.95
C GLU A 256 4.37 -9.42 -11.64
N ARG A 257 4.23 -8.31 -10.92
CA ARG A 257 3.47 -8.22 -9.66
C ARG A 257 2.02 -7.82 -9.90
N ASP A 258 1.78 -7.19 -11.04
CA ASP A 258 0.46 -6.85 -11.57
C ASP A 258 -0.32 -8.17 -11.83
N TRP A 259 -1.66 -8.11 -11.77
CA TRP A 259 -2.56 -9.25 -12.04
C TRP A 259 -2.46 -10.47 -11.09
N PHE A 260 -1.91 -10.30 -9.88
CA PHE A 260 -1.93 -11.39 -8.89
C PHE A 260 -3.37 -11.72 -8.48
N ARG A 261 -3.78 -12.98 -8.67
CA ARG A 261 -5.10 -13.49 -8.28
C ARG A 261 -4.98 -14.36 -7.03
N LEU A 262 -5.34 -13.79 -5.88
CA LEU A 262 -5.26 -14.48 -4.58
C LEU A 262 -6.01 -15.81 -4.59
N ASN A 263 -7.23 -15.83 -5.15
CA ASN A 263 -8.05 -17.02 -5.21
C ASN A 263 -7.34 -18.17 -5.95
N HIS A 264 -6.64 -17.90 -7.06
CA HIS A 264 -5.95 -18.95 -7.82
C HIS A 264 -4.77 -19.50 -7.03
N PHE A 265 -4.00 -18.62 -6.39
CA PHE A 265 -2.91 -19.02 -5.52
C PHE A 265 -3.42 -19.91 -4.37
N THR A 266 -4.52 -19.52 -3.70
CA THR A 266 -5.05 -20.30 -2.58
C THR A 266 -5.62 -21.66 -3.03
N HIS A 267 -6.28 -21.72 -4.19
CA HIS A 267 -6.79 -22.99 -4.71
C HIS A 267 -5.66 -23.93 -5.13
N LYS A 268 -4.64 -23.42 -5.83
CA LYS A 268 -3.47 -24.20 -6.29
C LYS A 268 -2.75 -24.92 -5.15
N TYR A 269 -2.68 -24.30 -3.97
CA TYR A 269 -1.97 -24.83 -2.80
C TYR A 269 -2.87 -25.41 -1.72
N ASN A 270 -4.15 -25.68 -2.03
CA ASN A 270 -5.15 -26.21 -1.09
C ASN A 270 -5.30 -25.35 0.19
N LEU A 271 -5.16 -24.03 0.05
CA LEU A 271 -5.34 -23.04 1.12
C LEU A 271 -6.75 -22.46 1.15
N SER A 272 -7.56 -22.69 0.10
CA SER A 272 -8.91 -22.12 -0.03
C SER A 272 -9.97 -22.78 0.87
N MET A 273 -9.64 -23.90 1.50
CA MET A 273 -10.55 -24.62 2.38
C MET A 273 -10.74 -23.92 3.73
N ASP A 274 -9.75 -23.15 4.16
CA ASP A 274 -9.74 -22.47 5.44
C ASP A 274 -9.59 -20.95 5.24
N PRO A 275 -10.17 -20.12 6.13
CA PRO A 275 -9.90 -18.69 6.13
C PRO A 275 -8.42 -18.40 6.37
N PRO A 276 -7.91 -17.21 5.98
CA PRO A 276 -6.59 -16.77 6.40
C PRO A 276 -6.47 -16.88 7.93
N LEU A 277 -5.32 -17.34 8.42
CA LEU A 277 -5.09 -17.50 9.85
C LEU A 277 -5.10 -16.15 10.56
N ALA A 278 -4.42 -15.17 9.97
CA ALA A 278 -4.35 -13.81 10.47
C ALA A 278 -4.29 -12.79 9.33
N GLY A 279 -4.79 -11.58 9.58
CA GLY A 279 -4.67 -10.49 8.63
C GLY A 279 -4.96 -9.12 9.25
N ILE A 280 -4.57 -8.09 8.52
CA ILE A 280 -4.86 -6.68 8.81
C ILE A 280 -4.76 -5.92 7.50
N PHE A 281 -5.46 -4.79 7.40
CA PHE A 281 -5.24 -3.85 6.31
C PHE A 281 -5.06 -2.43 6.85
N PHE A 282 -4.37 -1.62 6.06
CA PHE A 282 -4.15 -0.20 6.31
C PHE A 282 -4.18 0.55 4.98
N TYR A 283 -4.21 1.88 5.03
CA TYR A 283 -4.20 2.73 3.85
C TYR A 283 -2.85 3.40 3.66
N SER A 284 -2.46 3.62 2.41
CA SER A 284 -1.37 4.54 2.08
C SER A 284 -1.74 5.42 0.90
N LYS A 285 -1.17 6.63 0.89
CA LYS A 285 -1.33 7.64 -0.16
C LYS A 285 0.04 8.11 -0.62
N PHE A 286 0.14 8.55 -1.86
CA PHE A 286 1.35 9.15 -2.42
C PHE A 286 2.01 10.15 -1.45
N ASP A 287 3.32 10.00 -1.29
CA ASP A 287 4.22 10.95 -0.64
C ASP A 287 5.48 11.18 -1.49
N GLU A 288 6.36 12.06 -1.02
CA GLU A 288 7.61 12.41 -1.72
C GLU A 288 8.65 11.27 -1.78
N SER A 289 8.43 10.15 -1.07
CA SER A 289 9.31 8.99 -1.09
C SER A 289 9.02 8.04 -2.25
N VAL A 290 7.76 8.01 -2.73
CA VAL A 290 7.29 7.14 -3.84
C VAL A 290 8.14 7.22 -5.11
N PRO A 291 8.56 8.42 -5.58
CA PRO A 291 9.37 8.54 -6.79
C PRO A 291 10.74 7.83 -6.69
N TYR A 292 11.34 7.76 -5.50
CA TYR A 292 12.58 7.02 -5.29
C TYR A 292 12.38 5.50 -5.41
N ILE A 293 11.19 5.01 -5.09
CA ILE A 293 10.83 3.59 -5.28
C ILE A 293 10.71 3.30 -6.78
N TYR A 294 10.05 4.17 -7.54
CA TYR A 294 9.95 4.00 -8.99
C TYR A 294 11.30 4.09 -9.70
N ALA A 295 12.21 4.94 -9.22
CA ALA A 295 13.58 5.03 -9.75
C ALA A 295 14.37 3.72 -9.63
N HIS A 296 14.01 2.86 -8.67
CA HIS A 296 14.62 1.54 -8.46
C HIS A 296 14.06 0.46 -9.41
N LEU A 297 12.93 0.72 -10.07
CA LEU A 297 12.28 -0.25 -10.95
C LEU A 297 12.82 -0.16 -12.39
N HIS A 298 13.17 -1.30 -12.98
CA HIS A 298 13.77 -1.38 -14.32
C HIS A 298 12.74 -1.52 -15.45
N ASP A 299 11.51 -1.92 -15.13
CA ASP A 299 10.43 -2.25 -16.06
C ASP A 299 9.24 -1.26 -16.01
N VAL A 300 9.46 -0.15 -15.31
CA VAL A 300 8.58 1.03 -15.32
C VAL A 300 9.33 2.12 -16.07
N PHE A 301 9.02 2.31 -17.35
CA PHE A 301 9.58 3.40 -18.13
C PHE A 301 8.89 4.70 -17.71
N ILE A 302 9.53 5.48 -16.84
CA ILE A 302 9.09 6.83 -16.48
C ILE A 302 9.20 7.76 -17.69
#